data_AF-A0AAJ0THK6-F1
#
_entry.id   AF-A0AAJ0THK6-F1
#
_cell.length_a   1.000
_cell.length_b   1.000
_cell.length_c   1.000
_cell.angle_alpha   90.00
_cell.angle_beta   90.00
_cell.angle_gamma   90.00
#
_symmetry.space_group_name_H-M   'P 1'
#
loop_
_entity.id
_entity.type
_entity.pdbx_description
1 polymer ?
#
loop_
_entity_poly.entity_id
_entity_poly.type
_entity_poly.pdbx_seq_one_letter_code
_entity_poly.pdbx_strand_id
1 'polypeptide(L)' 'MAEDQDDEKESAGKYTRLVFECAVCKKVYKKPGVCKICDTILKPSGG' A
#
# COMPACT_ATOMS: atom_id res chain seq x y z
N MET A 1 13.13 24.22 12.55
CA MET A 1 13.13 23.55 11.23
C MET A 1 13.02 22.07 11.52
N ALA A 2 12.01 21.43 10.91
CA ALA A 2 11.72 19.99 10.73
C ALA A 2 12.35 18.98 11.71
N GLU A 3 11.62 18.01 12.28
CA GLU A 3 10.86 17.00 11.54
C GLU A 3 9.67 16.49 12.37
N ASP A 4 8.48 16.60 11.78
CA ASP A 4 7.29 15.84 12.16
C ASP A 4 7.37 14.53 11.35
N GLN A 5 8.06 13.53 11.90
CA GLN A 5 7.95 12.15 11.42
C GLN A 5 6.81 11.51 12.19
N ASP A 6 5.59 11.67 11.67
CA ASP A 6 4.46 10.82 12.01
C ASP A 6 4.77 9.43 11.43
N ASP A 7 5.57 8.68 12.21
CA ASP A 7 5.90 7.28 12.01
C ASP A 7 4.57 6.51 11.94
N GLU A 8 4.21 6.12 10.72
CA GLU A 8 3.06 5.31 10.41
C GLU A 8 3.11 4.06 11.30
N LYS A 9 2.29 4.11 12.35
CA LYS A 9 2.01 3.06 13.30
C LYS A 9 1.61 1.78 12.56
N GLU A 10 2.57 0.96 12.14
CA GLU A 10 2.35 -0.47 11.87
C GLU A 10 3.29 -1.32 12.74
N SER A 11 2.89 -1.45 14.00
CA SER A 11 3.19 -2.66 14.78
C SER A 11 2.63 -3.88 14.03
N ALA A 12 3.45 -4.57 13.23
CA ALA A 12 3.16 -5.93 12.77
C ALA A 12 4.46 -6.65 12.39
N GLY A 13 4.84 -7.64 13.19
CA GLY A 13 6.07 -8.38 12.99
C GLY A 13 6.15 -9.12 11.64
N LYS A 14 7.36 -9.19 11.10
CA LYS A 14 7.98 -10.31 10.33
C LYS A 14 7.13 -11.09 9.30
N TYR A 15 6.06 -10.52 8.79
CA TYR A 15 5.40 -10.96 7.57
C TYR A 15 5.48 -9.78 6.63
N THR A 16 6.31 -9.88 5.59
CA THR A 16 6.33 -8.96 4.46
C THR A 16 4.92 -8.94 3.87
N ARG A 17 4.07 -8.03 4.38
CA ARG A 17 2.75 -7.77 3.84
C ARG A 17 2.98 -7.14 2.48
N LEU A 18 3.00 -7.96 1.44
CA LEU A 18 2.87 -7.51 0.06
C LEU A 18 1.60 -6.66 -0.01
N VAL A 19 1.80 -5.34 -0.06
CA VAL A 19 0.72 -4.39 -0.32
C VAL A 19 0.63 -4.18 -1.82
N PHE A 20 -0.54 -3.77 -2.30
CA PHE A 20 -0.79 -3.58 -3.71
C PHE A 20 -1.34 -2.18 -3.93
N GLU A 21 -0.70 -1.39 -4.79
CA GLU A 21 -1.11 -0.03 -5.09
C GLU A 21 -1.81 0.04 -6.45
N CYS A 22 -2.92 0.78 -6.51
CA CYS A 22 -3.54 1.14 -7.77
C CYS A 22 -2.80 2.31 -8.42
N ALA A 23 -2.26 2.12 -9.63
CA ALA A 23 -1.54 3.17 -10.35
C ALA A 23 -2.38 4.41 -10.72
N VAL A 24 -3.72 4.29 -10.71
CA VAL A 24 -4.64 5.37 -11.11
C VAL A 24 -5.05 6.22 -9.91
N CYS A 25 -5.61 5.59 -8.88
CA CYS A 25 -6.12 6.29 -7.70
C CYS A 25 -5.17 6.28 -6.50
N LYS A 26 -3.99 5.66 -6.63
CA LYS A 26 -2.98 5.50 -5.57
C LYS A 26 -3.51 4.88 -4.27
N LYS A 27 -4.62 4.14 -4.33
CA LYS A 27 -5.13 3.38 -3.17
C LYS A 27 -4.28 2.14 -2.94
N VAL A 28 -3.99 1.90 -1.67
CA VAL A 28 -3.26 0.73 -1.19
C VAL A 28 -4.23 -0.35 -0.73
N TYR A 29 -3.97 -1.59 -1.13
CA TYR A 29 -4.76 -2.77 -0.87
C TYR A 29 -3.89 -3.85 -0.24
N LYS A 30 -4.44 -4.60 0.71
CA LYS A 30 -3.73 -5.73 1.36
C LYS A 30 -3.87 -7.06 0.61
N LYS A 31 -4.51 -7.06 -0.56
CA LYS A 31 -4.78 -8.26 -1.36
C LYS A 31 -4.46 -7.99 -2.83
N PRO A 32 -3.88 -8.96 -3.54
CA PRO A 32 -3.75 -8.88 -4.99
C PRO A 32 -5.12 -8.86 -5.66
N GLY A 33 -5.25 -8.12 -6.76
CA GLY A 33 -6.48 -8.08 -7.54
C GLY A 33 -6.59 -6.84 -8.43
N VAL A 34 -7.83 -6.45 -8.69
CA VAL A 34 -8.18 -5.24 -9.45
C VAL A 34 -8.78 -4.19 -8.52
N CYS A 35 -8.44 -2.93 -8.78
CA CYS A 35 -9.07 -1.80 -8.11
C CYS A 35 -10.54 -1.72 -8.54
N LYS A 36 -11.49 -1.88 -7.61
CA LYS A 36 -12.92 -1.74 -7.90
C LYS A 36 -13.36 -0.34 -8.36
N ILE A 37 -12.49 0.65 -8.23
CA ILE A 37 -12.79 2.06 -8.56
C ILE A 37 -12.35 2.37 -9.99
N CYS A 38 -11.14 1.92 -10.35
CA CYS A 38 -10.52 2.24 -11.64
C CYS A 38 -10.50 1.04 -12.59
N ASP A 39 -11.05 -0.11 -12.17
CA ASP A 39 -10.99 -1.41 -12.87
C ASP A 39 -9.59 -1.77 -13.38
N THR A 40 -8.56 -1.35 -12.64
CA THR A 40 -7.16 -1.47 -13.04
C THR A 40 -6.45 -2.49 -12.16
N ILE A 41 -5.56 -3.29 -12.75
CA ILE A 41 -4.73 -4.26 -12.02
C ILE A 41 -3.88 -3.55 -10.97
N LEU A 42 -3.96 -4.02 -9.73
CA LEU A 42 -3.16 -3.52 -8.62
C LEU A 42 -1.73 -4.04 -8.75
N LYS A 43 -0.76 -3.13 -8.69
CA LYS A 43 0.66 -3.51 -8.75
C LYS A 43 1.16 -3.82 -7.34
N PRO A 44 1.91 -4.91 -7.13
CA PRO A 44 2.55 -5.15 -5.84
C PRO A 44 3.54 -4.03 -5.53
N SER A 45 3.34 -3.38 -4.38
CA SER A 45 4.33 -2.55 -3.70
C SER A 45 4.90 -3.39 -2.57
N GLY A 46 6.04 -4.02 -2.83
CA GLY A 46 6.78 -4.78 -1.83
C GLY A 46 8.20 -5.01 -2.34
N GLY A 47 9.18 -4.47 -1.61
CA GLY A 47 10.60 -4.78 -1.75
C GLY A 47 11.02 -5.85 -0.78
#